data_AF-A0A2V7RWB0-F1
#
_entry.id   AF-A0A2V7RWB0-F1
#
_cell.length_a   1.000
_cell.length_b   1.000
_cell.length_c   1.000
_cell.angle_alpha   90.00
_cell.angle_beta   90.00
_cell.angle_gamma   90.00
#
_symmetry.space_group_name_H-M   'P 1'
#
loop_
_entity.id
_entity.type
_entity.pdbx_description
1 polymer ?
#
loop_
_entity_poly.entity_id
_entity_poly.type
_entity_poly.pdbx_seq_one_letter_code
_entity_poly.pdbx_strand_id
1 'polypeptide(L)'
;MSDTQKITTFLWFDGKAEEAANQYTSIFKNSKILSVSRYGEAGPGPKGTAMTVLFQLEGQQFIALNGGPQFKFTEAISLLVNCETQREVDELWSKLSAGGAEGPCGWLKDKFGLSWQIVPSALPGMLQDRDPEKAKRVMEAMLQMKKIDIAGLERAYSTPYGVPRSSKERATGKP
;
A
#
# COMPACT_ATOMS: atom_id res chain seq x y z
N MET A 1 10.66 -9.06 -28.37
CA MET A 1 9.94 -10.19 -27.76
C MET A 1 8.84 -9.59 -26.92
N SER A 2 7.61 -10.08 -26.97
CA SER A 2 6.58 -9.56 -26.05
C SER A 2 7.03 -9.88 -24.62
N ASP A 3 7.20 -8.86 -23.78
CA ASP A 3 7.53 -9.02 -22.36
C ASP A 3 6.32 -9.63 -21.62
N THR A 4 6.10 -10.92 -21.84
CA THR A 4 5.05 -11.68 -21.16
C THR A 4 5.58 -12.08 -19.78
N GLN A 5 5.00 -11.51 -18.74
CA GLN A 5 5.34 -11.83 -17.36
C GLN A 5 5.03 -13.30 -17.07
N LYS A 6 6.03 -14.08 -16.64
CA LYS A 6 5.88 -15.55 -16.42
C LYS A 6 4.98 -15.88 -15.23
N ILE A 7 4.99 -15.04 -14.20
CA ILE A 7 4.17 -15.18 -12.99
C ILE A 7 3.39 -13.88 -12.81
N THR A 8 2.07 -13.95 -12.72
CA THR A 8 1.21 -12.76 -12.63
C THR A 8 0.33 -12.82 -11.40
N THR A 9 0.35 -11.72 -10.63
CA THR A 9 -0.52 -11.59 -9.47
C THR A 9 -1.98 -11.53 -9.92
N PHE A 10 -2.78 -12.41 -9.32
CA PHE A 10 -4.17 -12.62 -9.69
C PHE A 10 -5.07 -12.27 -8.50
N LEU A 11 -5.90 -11.25 -8.67
CA LEU A 11 -6.64 -10.57 -7.62
C LEU A 11 -8.13 -10.90 -7.73
N TRP A 12 -8.71 -11.41 -6.65
CA TRP A 12 -10.11 -11.82 -6.61
C TRP A 12 -11.02 -10.68 -6.14
N PHE A 13 -12.04 -10.35 -6.94
CA PHE A 13 -13.03 -9.33 -6.63
C PHE A 13 -14.45 -9.89 -6.72
N ASP A 14 -15.36 -9.23 -6.01
CA ASP A 14 -16.80 -9.45 -6.10
C ASP A 14 -17.44 -8.39 -7.01
N GLY A 15 -17.47 -8.64 -8.32
CA GLY A 15 -18.10 -7.76 -9.31
C GLY A 15 -17.41 -6.40 -9.55
N LYS A 16 -16.28 -6.12 -8.88
CA LYS A 16 -15.58 -4.82 -8.89
C LYS A 16 -14.24 -4.78 -9.63
N ALA A 17 -13.85 -5.84 -10.33
CA ALA A 17 -12.54 -5.95 -10.99
C ALA A 17 -12.23 -4.79 -11.97
N GLU A 18 -13.16 -4.43 -12.86
CA GLU A 18 -12.98 -3.34 -13.83
C GLU A 18 -12.96 -1.96 -13.16
N GLU A 19 -13.77 -1.77 -12.11
CA GLU A 19 -13.74 -0.53 -11.31
C GLU A 19 -12.39 -0.36 -10.59
N ALA A 20 -11.90 -1.43 -9.96
CA ALA A 20 -10.63 -1.44 -9.25
C ALA A 20 -9.45 -1.17 -10.18
N ALA A 21 -9.38 -1.85 -11.32
CA ALA A 21 -8.31 -1.63 -12.29
C ALA A 21 -8.30 -0.19 -12.83
N ASN A 22 -9.47 0.40 -13.11
CA ASN A 22 -9.57 1.80 -13.53
C ASN A 22 -9.15 2.77 -12.41
N GLN A 23 -9.54 2.49 -11.16
CA GLN A 23 -9.10 3.30 -10.03
C GLN A 23 -7.58 3.26 -9.89
N TYR A 24 -6.97 2.07 -9.86
CA TYR A 24 -5.52 1.97 -9.69
C TYR A 24 -4.77 2.64 -10.85
N THR A 25 -5.21 2.44 -12.09
CA THR A 25 -4.58 3.10 -13.24
C THR A 25 -4.79 4.62 -13.28
N SER A 26 -5.79 5.16 -12.59
CA SER A 26 -5.92 6.61 -12.39
C SER A 26 -4.97 7.18 -11.32
N ILE A 27 -4.48 6.33 -10.40
CA ILE A 27 -3.62 6.73 -9.28
C ILE A 27 -2.15 6.76 -9.70
N PHE A 28 -1.69 5.72 -10.39
CA PHE A 28 -0.29 5.50 -10.77
C PHE A 28 0.04 6.08 -12.15
N LYS A 29 1.24 6.65 -12.32
CA LYS A 29 1.60 7.39 -13.54
C LYS A 29 1.93 6.48 -14.71
N ASN A 30 2.73 5.43 -14.48
CA ASN A 30 3.10 4.47 -15.51
C ASN A 30 2.15 3.26 -15.46
N SER A 31 0.90 3.49 -15.80
CA SER A 31 -0.16 2.51 -15.66
C SER A 31 -1.09 2.48 -16.87
N LYS A 32 -1.73 1.33 -17.09
CA LYS A 32 -2.70 1.16 -18.19
C LYS A 32 -3.54 -0.10 -18.00
N ILE A 33 -4.77 -0.05 -18.50
CA ILE A 33 -5.54 -1.27 -18.81
C ILE A 33 -4.96 -1.85 -20.10
N LEU A 34 -4.65 -3.15 -20.08
CA LEU A 34 -4.09 -3.88 -21.22
C LEU A 34 -5.20 -4.63 -21.98
N SER A 35 -6.11 -5.28 -21.27
CA SER A 35 -7.25 -5.95 -21.87
C SER A 35 -8.36 -6.21 -20.85
N VAL A 36 -9.60 -6.33 -21.36
CA VAL A 36 -10.78 -6.73 -20.58
C VAL A 36 -11.41 -7.93 -21.27
N SER A 37 -11.45 -9.06 -20.58
CA SER A 37 -12.22 -10.24 -21.01
C SER A 37 -13.61 -10.16 -20.41
N ARG A 38 -14.65 -10.31 -21.24
CA ARG A 38 -16.05 -10.16 -20.82
C ARG A 38 -16.75 -11.52 -20.79
N TYR A 39 -17.70 -11.69 -19.88
CA TYR A 39 -18.52 -12.89 -19.83
C TYR A 39 -19.35 -13.06 -21.11
N GLY A 40 -19.29 -14.25 -21.68
CA GLY A 40 -20.22 -14.73 -22.72
C GLY A 40 -21.46 -15.40 -22.11
N GLU A 41 -22.25 -16.09 -22.92
CA GLU A 41 -23.48 -16.77 -22.47
C GLU A 41 -23.24 -17.97 -21.55
N ALA A 42 -22.06 -18.61 -21.66
CA ALA A 42 -21.69 -19.77 -20.87
C ALA A 42 -21.07 -19.42 -19.50
N GLY A 43 -20.85 -18.14 -19.23
CA GLY A 43 -20.19 -17.68 -18.00
C GLY A 43 -21.15 -17.60 -16.80
N PRO A 44 -20.64 -17.69 -15.56
CA PRO A 44 -21.46 -17.53 -14.36
C PRO A 44 -21.91 -16.08 -14.09
N GLY A 45 -21.32 -15.10 -14.78
CA GLY A 45 -21.67 -13.68 -14.65
C GLY A 45 -22.55 -13.15 -15.78
N PRO A 46 -23.15 -11.96 -15.63
CA PRO A 46 -23.99 -11.38 -16.67
C PRO A 46 -23.22 -11.13 -17.98
N LYS A 47 -23.81 -11.50 -19.12
CA LYS A 47 -23.23 -11.32 -20.45
C LYS A 47 -22.77 -9.86 -20.66
N GLY A 48 -21.54 -9.68 -21.13
CA GLY A 48 -20.95 -8.37 -21.40
C GLY A 48 -20.28 -7.68 -20.21
N THR A 49 -20.48 -8.17 -18.98
CA THR A 49 -19.73 -7.67 -17.82
C THR A 49 -18.30 -8.20 -17.81
N ALA A 50 -17.36 -7.49 -17.19
CA ALA A 50 -15.99 -7.95 -17.08
C ALA A 50 -15.90 -9.28 -16.29
N MET A 51 -15.24 -10.27 -16.88
CA MET A 51 -14.80 -11.49 -16.22
C MET A 51 -13.41 -11.26 -15.63
N THR A 52 -12.44 -10.90 -16.47
CA THR A 52 -11.08 -10.54 -16.03
C THR A 52 -10.62 -9.23 -16.66
N VAL A 53 -9.74 -8.53 -15.94
CA VAL A 53 -9.09 -7.30 -16.42
C VAL A 53 -7.59 -7.46 -16.22
N LEU A 54 -6.84 -7.42 -17.32
CA LEU A 54 -5.38 -7.33 -17.30
C LEU A 54 -5.00 -5.85 -17.28
N PHE A 55 -4.23 -5.45 -16.28
CA PHE A 55 -3.75 -4.07 -16.13
C PHE A 55 -2.32 -4.05 -15.65
N GLN A 56 -1.68 -2.89 -15.80
CA GLN A 56 -0.28 -2.66 -15.42
C GLN A 56 -0.21 -1.45 -14.49
N LEU A 57 0.57 -1.57 -13.41
CA LEU A 57 0.94 -0.47 -12.52
C LEU A 57 2.47 -0.44 -12.40
N GLU A 58 3.09 0.71 -12.68
CA GLU A 58 4.54 0.95 -12.54
C GLU A 58 5.42 -0.18 -13.14
N GLY A 59 4.99 -0.71 -14.29
CA GLY A 59 5.69 -1.78 -15.02
C GLY A 59 5.29 -3.21 -14.65
N GLN A 60 4.57 -3.43 -13.55
CA GLN A 60 4.11 -4.77 -13.13
C GLN A 60 2.70 -5.06 -13.63
N GLN A 61 2.48 -6.26 -14.18
CA GLN A 61 1.16 -6.71 -14.63
C GLN A 61 0.39 -7.44 -13.54
N PHE A 62 -0.92 -7.20 -13.52
CA PHE A 62 -1.91 -7.79 -12.61
C PHE A 62 -3.14 -8.24 -13.39
N ILE A 63 -3.79 -9.30 -12.91
CA ILE A 63 -5.11 -9.72 -13.40
C ILE A 63 -6.10 -9.55 -12.26
N ALA A 64 -7.18 -8.79 -12.48
CA ALA A 64 -8.34 -8.76 -11.59
C ALA A 64 -9.44 -9.68 -12.15
N LEU A 65 -10.04 -10.52 -11.30
CA LEU A 65 -11.14 -11.44 -11.65
C LEU A 65 -12.39 -11.06 -10.87
N ASN A 66 -13.53 -11.01 -11.55
CA ASN A 66 -14.84 -11.02 -10.92
C ASN A 66 -15.26 -12.47 -10.61
N GLY A 67 -14.84 -12.98 -9.46
CA GLY A 67 -15.08 -14.36 -9.03
C GLY A 67 -16.26 -14.52 -8.05
N GLY A 68 -16.77 -13.41 -7.50
CA GLY A 68 -17.88 -13.39 -6.55
C GLY A 68 -17.41 -13.25 -5.09
N PRO A 69 -18.33 -13.30 -4.10
CA PRO A 69 -18.07 -12.95 -2.71
C PRO A 69 -17.37 -14.04 -1.87
N GLN A 70 -17.00 -15.18 -2.47
CA GLN A 70 -16.52 -16.37 -1.77
C GLN A 70 -15.17 -16.15 -1.10
N PHE A 71 -14.28 -15.39 -1.74
CA PHE A 71 -12.95 -15.08 -1.22
C PHE A 71 -12.79 -13.59 -1.02
N LYS A 72 -12.13 -13.22 0.08
CA LYS A 72 -11.88 -11.83 0.48
C LYS A 72 -10.39 -11.63 0.70
N PHE A 73 -9.91 -10.45 0.37
CA PHE A 73 -8.54 -10.06 0.70
C PHE A 73 -8.34 -10.01 2.22
N THR A 74 -7.14 -10.39 2.62
CA THR A 74 -6.62 -10.23 3.98
C THR A 74 -5.24 -9.60 3.88
N GLU A 75 -4.67 -9.25 5.02
CA GLU A 75 -3.31 -8.72 5.15
C GLU A 75 -2.23 -9.74 4.71
N ALA A 76 -2.60 -11.01 4.51
CA ALA A 76 -1.70 -12.07 4.07
C ALA A 76 -1.10 -11.81 2.67
N ILE A 77 -1.76 -11.03 1.83
CA ILE A 77 -1.22 -10.51 0.57
C ILE A 77 -1.38 -8.99 0.60
N SER A 78 -0.30 -8.28 0.30
CA SER A 78 -0.31 -6.82 0.14
C SER A 78 0.57 -6.38 -1.02
N LEU A 79 0.26 -5.20 -1.56
CA LEU A 79 1.10 -4.53 -2.54
C LEU A 79 1.89 -3.42 -1.86
N LEU A 80 3.22 -3.59 -1.84
CA LEU A 80 4.13 -2.59 -1.27
C LEU A 80 4.57 -1.61 -2.35
N VAL A 81 4.42 -0.32 -2.06
CA VAL A 81 4.85 0.77 -2.93
C VAL A 81 5.99 1.52 -2.24
N ASN A 82 7.15 1.51 -2.89
CA ASN A 82 8.31 2.28 -2.47
C ASN A 82 8.17 3.72 -2.95
N CYS A 83 8.21 4.66 -2.00
CA CYS A 83 8.06 6.09 -2.26
C CYS A 83 9.40 6.81 -2.03
N GLU A 84 9.75 7.74 -2.91
CA GLU A 84 10.99 8.52 -2.80
C GLU A 84 10.80 9.82 -2.01
N THR A 85 9.56 10.30 -1.90
CA THR A 85 9.27 11.59 -1.26
C THR A 85 8.04 11.54 -0.36
N GLN A 86 7.97 12.45 0.63
CA GLN A 86 6.81 12.56 1.51
C GLN A 86 5.53 12.91 0.73
N ARG A 87 5.65 13.75 -0.31
CA ARG A 87 4.51 14.08 -1.18
C ARG A 87 3.92 12.83 -1.84
N GLU A 88 4.77 11.94 -2.33
CA GLU A 88 4.33 10.69 -2.93
C GLU A 88 3.64 9.78 -1.91
N VAL A 89 4.21 9.65 -0.70
CA VAL A 89 3.56 8.94 0.41
C VAL A 89 2.19 9.53 0.68
N ASP A 90 2.08 10.86 0.79
CA ASP A 90 0.84 11.56 1.11
C ASP A 90 -0.23 11.38 0.03
N GLU A 91 0.14 11.52 -1.24
CA GLU A 91 -0.76 11.37 -2.39
C GLU A 91 -1.29 9.94 -2.50
N LEU A 92 -0.40 8.95 -2.44
CA LEU A 92 -0.78 7.54 -2.58
C LEU A 92 -1.58 7.07 -1.37
N TRP A 93 -1.15 7.43 -0.16
CA TRP A 93 -1.87 7.12 1.07
C TRP A 93 -3.31 7.62 0.99
N SER A 94 -3.49 8.91 0.69
CA SER A 94 -4.83 9.51 0.64
C SER A 94 -5.71 8.91 -0.44
N LYS A 95 -5.17 8.61 -1.63
CA LYS A 95 -5.97 8.06 -2.74
C LYS A 95 -6.34 6.60 -2.53
N LEU A 96 -5.44 5.80 -1.96
CA LEU A 96 -5.66 4.37 -1.75
C LEU A 96 -6.48 4.09 -0.49
N SER A 97 -6.36 4.89 0.57
CA SER A 97 -7.21 4.73 1.78
C SER A 97 -8.62 5.29 1.62
N ALA A 98 -8.89 6.09 0.56
CA ALA A 98 -10.20 6.69 0.32
C ALA A 98 -11.30 5.62 0.17
N GLY A 99 -12.27 5.65 1.08
CA GLY A 99 -13.36 4.67 1.15
C GLY A 99 -12.95 3.30 1.71
N GLY A 100 -11.71 3.17 2.18
CA GLY A 100 -11.16 1.98 2.83
C GLY A 100 -10.85 2.24 4.30
N ALA A 101 -9.73 1.69 4.79
CA ALA A 101 -9.30 1.79 6.18
C ALA A 101 -7.79 2.01 6.32
N GLU A 102 -7.40 2.96 7.16
CA GLU A 102 -6.00 3.20 7.51
C GLU A 102 -5.51 2.22 8.59
N GLY A 103 -4.38 1.56 8.32
CA GLY A 103 -3.68 0.67 9.23
C GLY A 103 -2.41 1.31 9.82
N PRO A 104 -1.69 0.55 10.67
CA PRO A 104 -0.43 1.00 11.27
C PRO A 104 0.75 0.86 10.30
N CYS A 105 1.85 1.55 10.57
CA CYS A 105 3.17 1.30 9.97
C CYS A 105 3.18 1.32 8.42
N GLY A 106 2.42 2.21 7.79
CA GLY A 106 2.32 2.32 6.34
C GLY A 106 1.29 1.37 5.71
N TRP A 107 0.58 0.57 6.49
CA TRP A 107 -0.49 -0.31 5.99
C TRP A 107 -1.80 0.43 5.80
N LEU A 108 -2.55 0.07 4.75
CA LEU A 108 -3.94 0.46 4.57
C LEU A 108 -4.69 -0.64 3.81
N LYS A 109 -6.02 -0.62 3.88
CA LYS A 109 -6.90 -1.32 2.96
C LYS A 109 -7.63 -0.31 2.09
N ASP A 110 -7.72 -0.58 0.81
CA ASP A 110 -8.55 0.22 -0.08
C ASP A 110 -10.04 -0.11 0.05
N LYS A 111 -10.89 0.61 -0.69
CA LYS A 111 -12.34 0.40 -0.67
C LYS A 111 -12.79 -0.97 -1.19
N PHE A 112 -11.91 -1.73 -1.85
CA PHE A 112 -12.15 -3.10 -2.30
C PHE A 112 -11.62 -4.14 -1.30
N GLY A 113 -10.93 -3.71 -0.25
CA GLY A 113 -10.37 -4.54 0.81
C GLY A 113 -8.95 -5.03 0.54
N LEU A 114 -8.33 -4.68 -0.58
CA LEU A 114 -6.95 -5.07 -0.89
C LEU A 114 -5.98 -4.32 0.02
N SER A 115 -5.02 -5.04 0.58
CA SER A 115 -4.02 -4.48 1.49
C SER A 115 -2.87 -3.82 0.71
N TRP A 116 -2.48 -2.63 1.12
CA TRP A 116 -1.35 -1.88 0.56
C TRP A 116 -0.38 -1.48 1.66
N GLN A 117 0.89 -1.36 1.32
CA GLN A 117 1.93 -0.79 2.17
C GLN A 117 2.57 0.38 1.45
N ILE A 118 2.35 1.60 1.94
CA ILE A 118 2.92 2.83 1.37
C ILE A 118 4.06 3.26 2.28
N VAL A 119 5.28 2.98 1.84
CA VAL A 119 6.49 3.14 2.66
C VAL A 119 7.58 3.86 1.88
N PRO A 120 8.45 4.62 2.55
CA PRO A 120 9.58 5.23 1.87
C PRO A 120 10.65 4.19 1.53
N SER A 121 11.29 4.33 0.37
CA SER A 121 12.33 3.41 -0.12
C SER A 121 13.48 3.21 0.86
N ALA A 122 13.75 4.20 1.72
CA ALA A 122 14.80 4.16 2.73
C ALA A 122 14.45 3.32 3.99
N LEU A 123 13.15 3.08 4.27
CA LEU A 123 12.72 2.44 5.52
C LEU A 123 13.31 1.03 5.74
N PRO A 124 13.33 0.11 4.75
CA PRO A 124 13.93 -1.21 4.95
C PRO A 124 15.40 -1.13 5.37
N GLY A 125 16.16 -0.22 4.76
CA GLY A 125 17.58 0.00 5.10
C GLY A 125 17.77 0.52 6.53
N MET A 126 16.91 1.44 6.98
CA MET A 126 16.92 1.95 8.35
C MET A 126 16.59 0.88 9.39
N LEU A 127 15.62 0.00 9.10
CA LEU A 127 15.21 -1.09 9.99
C LEU A 127 16.21 -2.25 10.05
N GLN A 128 17.03 -2.43 9.00
CA GLN A 128 18.03 -3.49 8.89
C GLN A 128 19.46 -2.97 9.15
N ASP A 129 19.60 -1.80 9.77
CA ASP A 129 20.90 -1.24 10.09
C ASP A 129 21.71 -2.19 10.99
N ARG A 130 23.03 -2.20 10.80
CA ARG A 130 23.96 -2.99 11.62
C ARG A 130 24.05 -2.49 13.05
N ASP A 131 23.73 -1.22 13.29
CA ASP A 131 23.57 -0.64 14.62
C ASP A 131 22.15 -0.93 15.14
N PRO A 132 21.99 -1.88 16.09
CA PRO A 132 20.67 -2.29 16.58
C PRO A 132 19.94 -1.16 17.31
N GLU A 133 20.64 -0.17 17.87
CA GLU A 133 20.01 0.95 18.56
C GLU A 133 19.41 1.95 17.57
N LYS A 134 20.03 2.16 16.39
CA LYS A 134 19.41 2.93 15.30
C LYS A 134 18.16 2.25 14.79
N ALA A 135 18.26 0.97 14.44
CA ALA A 135 17.14 0.18 13.95
C ALA A 135 15.98 0.17 14.95
N LYS A 136 16.28 0.01 16.24
CA LYS A 136 15.29 0.06 17.33
C LYS A 136 14.56 1.40 17.40
N ARG A 137 15.26 2.54 17.35
CA ARG A 137 14.61 3.87 17.38
C ARG A 137 13.68 4.09 16.19
N VAL A 138 14.09 3.64 15.01
CA VAL A 138 13.27 3.72 13.80
C VAL A 138 12.04 2.84 13.93
N MET A 139 12.19 1.61 14.43
CA MET A 139 11.06 0.71 14.73
C MET A 139 10.08 1.34 15.73
N GLU A 140 10.58 1.88 16.84
CA GLU A 140 9.76 2.54 17.87
C GLU A 140 9.00 3.74 17.29
N ALA A 141 9.65 4.56 16.46
CA ALA A 141 9.00 5.67 15.79
C ALA A 141 7.92 5.20 14.80
N MET A 142 8.23 4.19 13.98
CA MET A 142 7.30 3.61 13.00
C MET A 142 6.05 3.02 13.67
N LEU A 143 6.20 2.34 14.81
CA LEU A 143 5.08 1.75 15.55
C LEU A 143 4.07 2.78 16.07
N GLN A 144 4.45 4.06 16.14
CA GLN A 144 3.54 5.16 16.50
C GLN A 144 2.87 5.79 15.27
N MET A 145 3.21 5.35 14.06
CA MET A 145 2.72 5.91 12.80
C MET A 145 1.62 5.05 12.20
N LYS A 146 0.65 5.69 11.56
CA LYS A 146 -0.22 5.07 10.55
C LYS A 146 0.38 5.32 9.18
N LYS A 147 0.14 6.52 8.62
CA LYS A 147 0.91 7.04 7.49
C LYS A 147 2.33 7.35 7.93
N ILE A 148 3.31 6.97 7.12
CA ILE A 148 4.72 7.20 7.42
C ILE A 148 5.10 8.68 7.25
N ASP A 149 5.80 9.24 8.25
CA ASP A 149 6.51 10.53 8.18
C ASP A 149 8.00 10.25 7.97
N ILE A 150 8.50 10.49 6.76
CA ILE A 150 9.90 10.25 6.38
C ILE A 150 10.85 11.04 7.27
N ALA A 151 10.57 12.32 7.48
CA ALA A 151 11.42 13.16 8.32
C ALA A 151 11.41 12.69 9.79
N GLY A 152 10.29 12.15 10.25
CA GLY A 152 10.17 11.52 11.56
C GLY A 152 11.07 10.30 11.72
N LEU A 153 11.10 9.42 10.71
CA LEU A 153 11.98 8.26 10.69
C LEU A 153 13.45 8.67 10.61
N GLU A 154 13.79 9.64 9.76
CA GLU A 154 15.16 10.16 9.64
C GLU A 154 15.66 10.76 10.96
N ARG A 155 14.83 11.54 11.66
CA ARG A 155 15.17 12.06 13.00
C ARG A 155 15.43 10.93 13.99
N ALA A 156 14.57 9.90 14.01
CA ALA A 156 14.74 8.75 14.90
C ALA A 156 16.06 8.00 14.58
N TYR A 157 16.37 7.87 13.30
CA TYR A 157 17.58 7.23 12.81
C TYR A 157 18.86 8.01 13.18
N SER A 158 18.86 9.34 13.00
CA SER A 158 20.05 10.19 13.17
C SER A 158 20.31 10.66 14.60
N THR A 159 19.38 10.46 15.54
CA THR A 159 19.54 10.94 16.93
C THR A 159 20.74 10.26 17.62
N PRO A 160 21.73 11.03 18.13
CA PRO A 160 22.87 10.47 18.86
C PRO A 160 22.46 9.82 20.17
N TYR A 161 23.18 8.78 20.58
CA TYR A 161 22.98 8.10 21.86
C TYR A 161 23.19 9.09 23.02
N GLY A 162 22.20 9.21 23.93
CA GLY A 162 22.37 9.96 25.19
C GLY A 162 21.78 11.38 25.26
N VAL A 163 20.91 11.81 24.35
CA VAL A 163 20.12 13.06 24.55
C VAL A 163 18.78 12.70 25.22
N PRO A 164 18.56 13.02 26.52
CA PRO A 164 17.27 12.78 27.15
C PRO A 164 16.21 13.66 26.48
N ARG A 165 15.02 13.09 26.20
CA ARG A 165 13.83 13.91 25.92
C ARG A 165 13.61 14.82 27.14
N SER A 166 13.68 16.13 26.95
CA SER A 166 13.51 17.07 28.07
C SER A 166 12.11 16.92 28.67
N SER A 167 12.05 16.53 29.94
CA SER A 167 10.87 16.45 30.78
C SER A 167 10.38 17.84 31.20
N LYS A 168 9.98 18.68 30.24
CA LYS A 168 9.33 19.97 30.52
C LYS A 168 7.97 20.06 29.84
N GLU A 169 7.00 19.32 30.38
CA GLU A 169 5.57 19.66 30.35
C GLU A 169 4.77 18.66 31.22
N ARG A 170 4.95 18.76 32.54
CA ARG A 170 3.99 18.27 33.53
C ARG A 170 4.36 18.81 34.92
N ALA A 171 4.19 20.12 35.11
CA ALA A 171 4.20 20.72 36.43
C ALA A 171 3.50 22.08 36.42
N THR A 172 2.16 22.07 36.46
CA THR A 172 1.37 23.12 37.13
C THR A 172 0.08 22.48 37.68
N GLY A 173 0.24 21.65 38.71
CA GLY A 173 -0.83 21.31 39.62
C GLY A 173 -0.46 21.86 40.99
N LYS A 174 -1.19 22.87 41.46
CA LYS A 174 -1.25 23.29 42.87
C LYS A 174 -2.35 24.35 43.06
N PRO A 175 -2.88 24.53 44.28
CA PRO A 175 -2.91 23.64 45.45
C PRO A 175 -4.26 22.95 45.65
#